data_AF-A0AAX3VVY5-F1
#
_entry.id   AF-A0AAX3VVY5-F1
#
_cell.length_a   1.000
_cell.length_b   1.000
_cell.length_c   1.000
_cell.angle_alpha   90.00
_cell.angle_beta   90.00
_cell.angle_gamma   90.00
#
_symmetry.space_group_name_H-M   'P 1'
#
loop_
_entity.id
_entity.type
_entity.pdbx_description
1 polymer ?
#
loop_
_entity_poly.entity_id
_entity_poly.type
_entity_poly.pdbx_seq_one_letter_code
_entity_poly.pdbx_strand_id
1 'polypeptide(L)'
;MKNSYRILGTSLLTLGLVGCFEVPDQDHMITAQGIIPGVNCQKPPLVALASTDLPREFGITVWNLYKGQRKNWREGLDEYAKSQDLVLLQESATRPDMLDWLKAGEFQWQQLQAFTQGGVSFGVMTVAKTPQAFVCGVRSPEPLLRIPKSGLVSLYPLQGDPDGVLVVNLHAVNFELGMATFREQLNDLTALIRRHQGPVILAGDFNTWSDKREFWLNKLVGELGLQEAIPVPDLRRTAFGRPLDHLYYRNLDLVEVSSPATDASDHNPIMARFSAQAITP
;
A
#
# COMPACT_ATOMS: atom_id res chain seq x y z
N MET A 1 15.89 14.42 -16.86
CA MET A 1 15.62 15.85 -16.66
C MET A 1 14.33 15.93 -15.86
N LYS A 2 14.41 16.28 -14.57
CA LYS A 2 13.26 16.27 -13.66
C LYS A 2 12.15 17.20 -14.16
N ASN A 3 10.92 16.69 -14.23
CA ASN A 3 9.76 17.52 -14.57
C ASN A 3 9.18 18.16 -13.30
N SER A 4 9.13 19.50 -13.29
CA SER A 4 8.48 20.30 -12.24
C SER A 4 7.06 20.67 -12.67
N TYR A 5 6.09 20.47 -11.79
CA TYR A 5 4.68 20.77 -12.07
C TYR A 5 4.10 21.74 -11.03
N ARG A 6 3.14 22.56 -11.47
CA ARG A 6 2.37 23.49 -10.63
C ARG A 6 0.88 23.20 -10.79
N ILE A 7 0.18 22.94 -9.69
CA ILE A 7 -1.29 22.89 -9.66
C ILE A 7 -1.79 24.12 -8.88
N LEU A 8 -2.64 24.93 -9.51
CA LEU A 8 -3.45 25.95 -8.83
C LEU A 8 -4.80 25.32 -8.45
N GLY A 9 -5.06 25.17 -7.16
CA GLY A 9 -6.29 24.54 -6.67
C GLY A 9 -7.49 25.49 -6.75
N THR A 10 -8.42 25.25 -7.68
CA THR A 10 -9.76 25.84 -7.68
C THR A 10 -10.81 24.81 -8.10
N SER A 11 -11.19 23.86 -7.22
CA SER A 11 -12.59 23.40 -6.99
C SER A 11 -12.72 22.07 -6.25
N LEU A 12 -13.52 22.14 -5.16
CA LEU A 12 -14.52 21.22 -4.59
C LEU A 12 -14.31 19.72 -4.32
N LEU A 13 -13.22 19.07 -4.74
CA LEU A 13 -12.86 17.72 -4.27
C LEU A 13 -11.41 17.74 -3.77
N THR A 14 -11.22 18.38 -2.62
CA THR A 14 -10.06 18.40 -1.71
C THR A 14 -8.73 17.82 -2.24
N LEU A 15 -8.19 18.40 -3.31
CA LEU A 15 -6.77 18.29 -3.64
C LEU A 15 -6.02 19.36 -2.85
N GLY A 16 -5.71 19.03 -1.60
CA GLY A 16 -4.85 19.81 -0.71
C GLY A 16 -3.38 19.77 -1.13
N LEU A 17 -3.08 20.00 -2.41
CA LEU A 17 -1.72 20.15 -2.92
C LEU A 17 -1.56 21.56 -3.49
N VAL A 18 -1.21 22.50 -2.61
CA VAL A 18 -0.75 23.83 -3.00
C VAL A 18 0.78 23.79 -3.03
N GLY A 19 1.40 24.02 -4.20
CA GLY A 19 2.85 24.15 -4.32
C GLY A 19 3.47 23.49 -5.57
N CYS A 20 4.78 23.63 -5.71
CA CYS A 20 5.57 22.93 -6.74
C CYS A 20 5.90 21.51 -6.26
N PHE A 21 5.69 20.52 -7.13
CA PHE A 21 6.10 19.14 -6.89
C PHE A 21 7.01 18.64 -8.01
N GLU A 22 7.92 17.75 -7.65
CA GLU A 22 8.82 17.08 -8.60
C GLU A 22 8.41 15.61 -8.73
N VAL A 23 8.25 15.15 -9.97
CA VAL A 23 8.07 13.73 -10.27
C VAL A 23 9.40 13.19 -10.81
N PRO A 24 10.04 12.20 -10.15
CA PRO A 24 11.27 11.60 -10.64
C PRO A 24 11.08 10.91 -12.00
N ASP A 25 12.10 10.95 -12.86
CA ASP A 25 12.06 10.30 -14.19
C ASP A 25 12.16 8.75 -14.12
N GLN A 26 12.56 8.22 -12.97
CA GLN A 26 12.70 6.78 -12.70
C GLN A 26 12.18 6.46 -11.29
N ASP A 27 11.93 5.19 -11.01
CA ASP A 27 11.44 4.75 -9.71
C ASP A 27 12.53 4.85 -8.64
N HIS A 28 12.15 5.41 -7.49
CA HIS A 28 13.01 5.53 -6.31
C HIS A 28 12.35 4.83 -5.13
N MET A 29 13.05 3.85 -4.57
CA MET A 29 12.70 3.26 -3.28
C MET A 29 13.40 4.03 -2.17
N ILE A 30 12.66 4.52 -1.20
CA ILE A 30 13.20 5.19 -0.01
C ILE A 30 13.19 4.19 1.14
N THR A 31 14.31 4.08 1.84
CA THR A 31 14.52 3.16 2.96
C THR A 31 15.25 3.86 4.09
N ALA A 32 15.37 3.21 5.26
CA ALA A 32 16.20 3.70 6.36
C ALA A 32 17.69 3.88 5.97
N GLN A 33 18.18 3.11 4.99
CA GLN A 33 19.56 3.13 4.50
C GLN A 33 19.79 4.15 3.37
N GLY A 34 18.73 4.79 2.88
CA GLY A 34 18.78 5.79 1.82
C GLY A 34 17.91 5.47 0.61
N ILE A 35 18.22 6.11 -0.52
CA ILE A 35 17.47 6.05 -1.76
C ILE A 35 18.08 5.00 -2.69
N ILE A 36 17.26 4.04 -3.14
CA ILE A 36 17.65 3.00 -4.11
C ILE A 36 16.95 3.29 -5.44
N PRO A 37 17.69 3.64 -6.50
CA PRO A 37 17.11 3.93 -7.82
C PRO A 37 16.81 2.66 -8.63
N GLY A 38 15.83 2.73 -9.54
CA GLY A 38 15.60 1.73 -10.58
C GLY A 38 14.95 0.43 -10.11
N VAL A 39 14.30 0.44 -8.94
CA VAL A 39 13.64 -0.74 -8.36
C VAL A 39 12.34 -1.03 -9.11
N ASN A 40 12.33 -2.09 -9.92
CA ASN A 40 11.15 -2.54 -10.68
C ASN A 40 10.86 -4.03 -10.46
N CYS A 41 9.63 -4.45 -10.74
CA CYS A 41 9.19 -5.83 -10.54
C CYS A 41 9.59 -6.81 -11.66
N GLN A 42 10.23 -6.34 -12.73
CA GLN A 42 10.73 -7.21 -13.81
C GLN A 42 12.07 -7.88 -13.44
N LYS A 43 12.90 -7.19 -12.65
CA LYS A 43 14.18 -7.70 -12.12
C LYS A 43 14.18 -7.56 -10.60
N PRO A 44 13.51 -8.48 -9.89
CA PRO A 44 13.47 -8.42 -8.45
C PRO A 44 14.89 -8.39 -7.86
N PRO A 45 15.27 -7.43 -7.00
CA PRO A 45 16.56 -7.48 -6.29
C PRO A 45 16.78 -8.83 -5.58
N LEU A 46 18.05 -9.23 -5.51
CA LEU A 46 18.49 -10.43 -4.80
C LEU A 46 18.01 -10.41 -3.35
N VAL A 47 17.46 -11.54 -2.94
CA VAL A 47 16.82 -11.78 -1.65
C VAL A 47 17.78 -11.43 -0.51
N ALA A 48 17.35 -10.57 0.42
CA ALA A 48 17.99 -10.53 1.73
C ALA A 48 17.64 -11.86 2.42
N LEU A 49 18.64 -12.58 2.93
CA LEU A 49 18.38 -13.71 3.85
C LEU A 49 17.68 -13.12 5.07
N ALA A 50 16.35 -13.13 5.06
CA ALA A 50 15.58 -12.67 6.18
C ALA A 50 15.88 -13.60 7.36
N SER A 51 16.44 -13.04 8.42
CA SER A 51 16.86 -13.77 9.61
C SER A 51 15.72 -13.96 10.62
N THR A 52 14.53 -13.47 10.29
CA THR A 52 13.37 -13.44 11.15
C THR A 52 12.14 -13.58 10.27
N ASP A 53 11.17 -14.37 10.73
CA ASP A 53 9.93 -14.65 10.01
C ASP A 53 8.78 -13.85 10.63
N LEU A 54 7.72 -13.59 9.86
CA LEU A 54 6.43 -13.24 10.44
C LEU A 54 5.95 -14.41 11.31
N PRO A 55 5.37 -14.14 12.49
CA PRO A 55 4.77 -15.19 13.31
C PRO A 55 3.63 -15.87 12.55
N ARG A 56 3.29 -17.10 12.94
CA ARG A 56 2.15 -17.83 12.35
C ARG A 56 0.86 -17.01 12.40
N GLU A 57 0.64 -16.27 13.46
CA GLU A 57 -0.48 -15.34 13.57
C GLU A 57 0.05 -13.91 13.65
N PHE A 58 -0.28 -13.09 12.64
CA PHE A 58 0.25 -11.75 12.49
C PHE A 58 -0.85 -10.73 12.21
N GLY A 59 -0.62 -9.50 12.67
CA GLY A 59 -1.52 -8.37 12.48
C GLY A 59 -1.11 -7.49 11.31
N ILE A 60 -2.10 -6.93 10.60
CA ILE A 60 -1.91 -5.96 9.53
C ILE A 60 -2.80 -4.73 9.70
N THR A 61 -2.28 -3.56 9.35
CA THR A 61 -3.09 -2.35 9.10
C THR A 61 -2.88 -1.84 7.69
N VAL A 62 -3.98 -1.48 7.03
CA VAL A 62 -3.99 -0.87 5.70
C VAL A 62 -4.63 0.50 5.82
N TRP A 63 -3.92 1.57 5.43
CA TRP A 63 -4.41 2.91 5.70
C TRP A 63 -3.86 3.98 4.75
N ASN A 64 -4.76 4.68 4.07
CA ASN A 64 -4.45 5.95 3.43
C ASN A 64 -4.34 7.05 4.50
N LEU A 65 -3.16 7.64 4.68
CA LEU A 65 -2.88 8.63 5.73
C LEU A 65 -3.20 10.08 5.35
N TYR A 66 -3.80 10.31 4.17
CA TYR A 66 -4.13 11.64 3.71
C TYR A 66 -2.95 12.62 3.76
N LYS A 67 -1.74 12.15 3.39
CA LYS A 67 -0.50 12.95 3.41
C LYS A 67 -0.10 13.47 4.80
N GLY A 68 -0.67 12.90 5.87
CA GLY A 68 -0.51 13.35 7.25
C GLY A 68 -1.09 14.74 7.50
N GLN A 69 -2.19 15.11 6.82
CA GLN A 69 -2.79 16.45 6.93
C GLN A 69 -3.62 16.67 8.20
N ARG A 70 -4.06 15.61 8.87
CA ARG A 70 -4.83 15.69 10.12
C ARG A 70 -3.91 15.88 11.30
N LYS A 71 -4.22 16.78 12.23
CA LYS A 71 -3.32 17.11 13.36
C LYS A 71 -2.94 15.90 14.22
N ASN A 72 -3.83 14.93 14.33
CA ASN A 72 -3.69 13.72 15.14
C ASN A 72 -3.29 12.47 14.34
N TRP A 73 -2.74 12.62 13.13
CA TRP A 73 -2.37 11.48 12.29
C TRP A 73 -1.37 10.53 12.99
N ARG A 74 -0.49 11.07 13.84
CA ARG A 74 0.55 10.31 14.54
C ARG A 74 -0.04 9.50 15.70
N GLU A 75 -0.93 10.09 16.48
CA GLU A 75 -1.67 9.40 17.53
C GLU A 75 -2.50 8.25 16.94
N GLY A 76 -3.10 8.45 15.76
CA GLY A 76 -3.78 7.38 15.04
C GLY A 76 -2.84 6.23 14.61
N LEU A 77 -1.59 6.52 14.22
CA LEU A 77 -0.61 5.45 13.96
C LEU A 77 -0.23 4.69 15.23
N ASP A 78 -0.11 5.38 16.36
CA ASP A 78 0.14 4.74 17.65
C ASP A 78 -1.01 3.80 18.05
N GLU A 79 -2.25 4.20 17.80
CA GLU A 79 -3.45 3.41 18.12
C GLU A 79 -3.66 2.22 17.18
N TYR A 80 -3.60 2.44 15.87
CA TYR A 80 -4.03 1.44 14.90
C TYR A 80 -2.89 0.63 14.29
N ALA A 81 -1.69 1.21 14.17
CA ALA A 81 -0.60 0.61 13.37
C ALA A 81 0.57 0.07 14.21
N LYS A 82 0.88 0.68 15.35
CA LYS A 82 2.12 0.39 16.10
C LYS A 82 2.24 -1.05 16.61
N SER A 83 1.13 -1.67 16.98
CA SER A 83 1.12 -3.05 17.46
C SER A 83 1.15 -4.09 16.34
N GLN A 84 0.90 -3.68 15.09
CA GLN A 84 0.79 -4.58 13.94
C GLN A 84 2.15 -5.04 13.44
N ASP A 85 2.19 -6.21 12.81
CA ASP A 85 3.41 -6.77 12.26
C ASP A 85 3.69 -6.24 10.85
N LEU A 86 2.63 -5.87 10.12
CA LEU A 86 2.66 -5.21 8.82
C LEU A 86 1.77 -3.95 8.83
N VAL A 87 2.24 -2.87 8.21
CA VAL A 87 1.44 -1.64 8.00
C VAL A 87 1.63 -1.16 6.57
N LEU A 88 0.53 -1.07 5.83
CA LEU A 88 0.47 -0.70 4.42
C LEU A 88 -0.13 0.69 4.31
N LEU A 89 0.73 1.69 4.10
CA LEU A 89 0.36 3.09 4.09
C LEU A 89 0.29 3.64 2.66
N GLN A 90 -0.82 4.28 2.32
CA GLN A 90 -0.97 5.08 1.10
C GLN A 90 -0.95 6.58 1.47
N GLU A 91 -0.57 7.41 0.51
CA GLU A 91 -0.33 8.84 0.76
C GLU A 91 0.59 9.10 1.96
N SER A 92 1.58 8.23 2.18
CA SER A 92 2.57 8.41 3.23
C SER A 92 3.56 9.50 2.85
N ALA A 93 4.18 10.12 3.85
CA ALA A 93 5.17 11.17 3.65
C ALA A 93 6.39 10.95 4.56
N THR A 94 7.60 11.06 4.02
CA THR A 94 8.87 10.91 4.80
C THR A 94 9.21 12.20 5.56
N ARG A 95 8.26 12.71 6.36
CA ARG A 95 8.47 13.85 7.25
C ARG A 95 9.29 13.41 8.49
N PRO A 96 10.00 14.32 9.18
CA PRO A 96 10.75 13.99 10.39
C PRO A 96 9.95 13.16 11.40
N ASP A 97 8.73 13.60 11.74
CA ASP A 97 7.86 12.89 12.70
C ASP A 97 7.52 11.44 12.29
N MET A 98 7.36 11.19 10.98
CA MET A 98 7.13 9.83 10.46
C MET A 98 8.41 9.00 10.61
N LEU A 99 9.57 9.56 10.25
CA LEU A 99 10.86 8.87 10.39
C LEU A 99 11.20 8.57 11.85
N ASP A 100 10.87 9.47 12.77
CA ASP A 100 11.03 9.29 14.21
C ASP A 100 10.10 8.19 14.73
N TRP A 101 8.85 8.14 14.26
CA TRP A 101 7.91 7.07 14.60
C TRP A 101 8.41 5.70 14.11
N LEU A 102 8.88 5.63 12.86
CA LEU A 102 9.44 4.41 12.25
C LEU A 102 10.66 3.91 13.04
N LYS A 103 11.56 4.82 13.40
CA LYS A 103 12.76 4.51 14.19
C LYS A 103 12.42 4.07 15.61
N ALA A 104 11.47 4.74 16.27
CA ALA A 104 11.08 4.42 17.65
C ALA A 104 10.39 3.05 17.76
N GLY A 105 9.70 2.61 16.72
CA GLY A 105 9.13 1.25 16.64
C GLY A 105 10.11 0.19 16.14
N GLU A 106 11.37 0.54 15.87
CA GLU A 106 12.39 -0.34 15.29
C GLU A 106 11.93 -1.01 13.98
N PHE A 107 11.06 -0.33 13.23
CA PHE A 107 10.44 -0.90 12.05
C PHE A 107 11.40 -0.95 10.85
N GLN A 108 11.27 -2.02 10.07
CA GLN A 108 11.74 -2.07 8.70
C GLN A 108 10.69 -1.37 7.82
N TRP A 109 11.14 -0.58 6.84
CA TRP A 109 10.19 0.09 5.94
C TRP A 109 10.80 0.41 4.58
N GLN A 110 9.92 0.45 3.58
CA GLN A 110 10.24 0.88 2.23
C GLN A 110 9.10 1.73 1.70
N GLN A 111 9.45 2.85 1.06
CA GLN A 111 8.48 3.69 0.37
C GLN A 111 8.82 3.79 -1.11
N LEU A 112 7.88 3.42 -1.98
CA LEU A 112 7.97 3.77 -3.39
C LEU A 112 7.55 5.23 -3.58
N GLN A 113 8.52 6.07 -3.96
CA GLN A 113 8.31 7.50 -4.16
C GLN A 113 7.44 7.75 -5.40
N ALA A 114 6.28 8.36 -5.18
CA ALA A 114 5.44 8.89 -6.24
C ALA A 114 5.97 10.25 -6.71
N PHE A 115 6.17 11.19 -5.77
CA PHE A 115 6.64 12.54 -6.03
C PHE A 115 7.33 13.13 -4.78
N THR A 116 7.98 14.29 -4.94
CA THR A 116 8.51 15.07 -3.82
C THR A 116 7.90 16.46 -3.77
N GLN A 117 7.80 17.01 -2.55
CA GLN A 117 7.42 18.40 -2.31
C GLN A 117 8.26 18.94 -1.14
N GLY A 118 9.03 20.00 -1.38
CA GLY A 118 9.88 20.60 -0.33
C GLY A 118 10.89 19.63 0.28
N GLY A 119 11.42 18.68 -0.51
CA GLY A 119 12.34 17.64 -0.04
C GLY A 119 11.68 16.45 0.66
N VAL A 120 10.36 16.50 0.92
CA VAL A 120 9.60 15.38 1.47
C VAL A 120 9.17 14.44 0.35
N SER A 121 9.38 13.15 0.53
CA SER A 121 8.94 12.10 -0.40
C SER A 121 7.53 11.65 -0.05
N PHE A 122 6.63 11.63 -1.02
CA PHE A 122 5.28 11.11 -0.90
C PHE A 122 5.13 9.83 -1.71
N GLY A 123 4.32 8.88 -1.23
CA GLY A 123 4.08 7.65 -1.98
C GLY A 123 3.32 6.59 -1.21
N VAL A 124 3.70 5.35 -1.48
CA VAL A 124 3.16 4.15 -0.83
C VAL A 124 4.29 3.52 -0.02
N MET A 125 4.04 3.30 1.26
CA MET A 125 5.02 2.76 2.21
C MET A 125 4.50 1.47 2.82
N THR A 126 5.33 0.43 2.79
CA THR A 126 5.11 -0.76 3.63
C THR A 126 6.09 -0.71 4.80
N VAL A 127 5.55 -0.88 6.00
CA VAL A 127 6.26 -0.93 7.27
C VAL A 127 6.06 -2.32 7.85
N ALA A 128 7.10 -2.88 8.46
CA ALA A 128 7.07 -4.22 9.02
C ALA A 128 8.00 -4.34 10.23
N LYS A 129 7.65 -5.21 11.18
CA LYS A 129 8.59 -5.66 12.23
C LYS A 129 9.61 -6.66 11.70
N THR A 130 9.24 -7.39 10.65
CA THR A 130 10.07 -8.41 10.01
C THR A 130 10.73 -7.85 8.75
N PRO A 131 12.03 -8.10 8.50
CA PRO A 131 12.64 -7.73 7.24
C PRO A 131 12.03 -8.53 6.08
N GLN A 132 11.71 -7.84 5.00
CA GLN A 132 11.26 -8.47 3.76
C GLN A 132 12.42 -9.21 3.09
N ALA A 133 12.15 -10.41 2.58
CA ALA A 133 13.06 -11.16 1.73
C ALA A 133 13.27 -10.43 0.39
N PHE A 134 12.23 -9.79 -0.13
CA PHE A 134 12.23 -9.15 -1.44
C PHE A 134 11.32 -7.91 -1.46
N VAL A 135 11.65 -6.91 -2.27
CA VAL A 135 10.80 -5.74 -2.54
C VAL A 135 10.96 -5.22 -3.97
N CYS A 136 9.86 -4.84 -4.62
CA CYS A 136 9.84 -4.10 -5.89
C CYS A 136 8.66 -3.13 -5.97
N GLY A 137 8.72 -2.20 -6.94
CA GLY A 137 7.67 -1.22 -7.16
C GLY A 137 7.18 -1.17 -8.60
N VAL A 138 5.96 -0.68 -8.77
CA VAL A 138 5.41 -0.21 -10.05
C VAL A 138 4.83 1.18 -9.84
N ARG A 139 5.26 2.13 -10.68
CA ARG A 139 4.71 3.50 -10.69
C ARG A 139 4.00 3.77 -12.00
N SER A 140 2.76 4.22 -11.91
CA SER A 140 1.88 4.45 -13.05
C SER A 140 1.56 5.94 -13.16
N PRO A 141 1.75 6.57 -14.34
CA PRO A 141 1.42 7.97 -14.53
C PRO A 141 -0.09 8.20 -14.42
N GLU A 142 -0.52 9.29 -13.80
CA GLU A 142 -1.93 9.69 -13.86
C GLU A 142 -2.20 10.65 -15.02
N PRO A 143 -3.19 10.35 -15.90
CA PRO A 143 -3.45 11.17 -17.09
C PRO A 143 -3.85 12.62 -16.77
N LEU A 144 -4.62 12.83 -15.70
CA LEU A 144 -5.24 14.13 -15.42
C LEU A 144 -4.38 14.99 -14.48
N LEU A 145 -3.98 14.44 -13.33
CA LEU A 145 -3.26 15.19 -12.29
C LEU A 145 -1.73 15.08 -12.42
N ARG A 146 -1.22 14.20 -13.28
CA ARG A 146 0.22 13.94 -13.52
C ARG A 146 1.04 13.59 -12.28
N ILE A 147 0.39 13.35 -11.15
CA ILE A 147 0.99 12.80 -9.94
C ILE A 147 0.83 11.28 -10.05
N PRO A 148 1.94 10.53 -10.17
CA PRO A 148 1.82 9.10 -10.39
C PRO A 148 1.27 8.40 -9.16
N LYS A 149 0.65 7.25 -9.42
CA LYS A 149 0.20 6.30 -8.42
C LYS A 149 1.17 5.14 -8.37
N SER A 150 1.21 4.44 -7.25
CA SER A 150 2.23 3.45 -6.98
C SER A 150 1.65 2.19 -6.36
N GLY A 151 2.26 1.06 -6.70
CA GLY A 151 2.13 -0.18 -5.98
C GLY A 151 3.49 -0.68 -5.53
N LEU A 152 3.55 -1.19 -4.30
CA LEU A 152 4.73 -1.76 -3.69
C LEU A 152 4.46 -3.26 -3.44
N VAL A 153 5.36 -4.11 -3.91
CA VAL A 153 5.28 -5.56 -3.70
C VAL A 153 6.45 -5.96 -2.83
N SER A 154 6.17 -6.72 -1.77
CA SER A 154 7.16 -7.20 -0.81
C SER A 154 6.88 -8.65 -0.42
N LEU A 155 7.92 -9.46 -0.26
CA LEU A 155 7.80 -10.83 0.22
C LEU A 155 8.34 -10.94 1.65
N TYR A 156 7.54 -11.45 2.57
CA TYR A 156 7.95 -11.69 3.96
C TYR A 156 7.99 -13.19 4.23
N PRO A 157 9.07 -13.72 4.83
CA PRO A 157 9.04 -15.08 5.35
C PRO A 157 7.94 -15.22 6.39
N LEU A 158 7.36 -16.42 6.46
CA LEU A 158 6.28 -16.74 7.38
C LEU A 158 6.62 -18.04 8.10
N GLN A 159 6.47 -18.03 9.42
CA GLN A 159 6.89 -19.14 10.25
C GLN A 159 6.19 -20.46 9.86
N GLY A 160 6.99 -21.40 9.38
CA GLY A 160 6.50 -22.71 8.95
C GLY A 160 5.79 -22.70 7.61
N ASP A 161 6.04 -21.69 6.77
CA ASP A 161 5.63 -21.62 5.36
C ASP A 161 6.86 -21.37 4.48
N PRO A 162 7.16 -22.26 3.50
CA PRO A 162 8.37 -22.15 2.68
C PRO A 162 8.31 -21.05 1.62
N ASP A 163 7.11 -20.61 1.24
CA ASP A 163 6.90 -19.62 0.19
C ASP A 163 6.86 -18.20 0.78
N GLY A 164 6.37 -18.05 2.02
CA GLY A 164 6.16 -16.76 2.67
C GLY A 164 4.95 -16.00 2.14
N VAL A 165 4.68 -14.83 2.72
CA VAL A 165 3.56 -13.97 2.34
C VAL A 165 4.00 -12.93 1.33
N LEU A 166 3.43 -13.00 0.12
CA LEU A 166 3.55 -11.92 -0.87
C LEU A 166 2.53 -10.83 -0.54
N VAL A 167 3.02 -9.64 -0.22
CA VAL A 167 2.22 -8.48 0.18
C VAL A 167 2.29 -7.43 -0.92
N VAL A 168 1.13 -7.03 -1.44
CA VAL A 168 0.98 -5.96 -2.42
C VAL A 168 0.23 -4.80 -1.77
N ASN A 169 0.91 -3.67 -1.64
CA ASN A 169 0.37 -2.40 -1.15
C ASN A 169 0.11 -1.48 -2.34
N LEU A 170 -1.15 -1.17 -2.61
CA LEU A 170 -1.58 -0.42 -3.78
C LEU A 170 -2.18 0.93 -3.41
N HIS A 171 -1.80 1.96 -4.15
CA HIS A 171 -2.61 3.16 -4.31
C HIS A 171 -2.91 3.30 -5.79
N ALA A 172 -4.14 3.02 -6.21
CA ALA A 172 -4.51 2.94 -7.62
C ALA A 172 -4.76 4.31 -8.25
N VAL A 173 -4.63 4.37 -9.59
CA VAL A 173 -5.01 5.53 -10.43
C VAL A 173 -6.43 6.00 -10.08
N ASN A 174 -6.61 7.27 -9.76
CA ASN A 174 -7.88 7.84 -9.33
C ASN A 174 -8.78 8.21 -10.52
N PHE A 175 -8.29 8.99 -11.51
CA PHE A 175 -9.11 9.46 -12.62
C PHE A 175 -8.55 9.09 -13.99
N GLU A 176 -9.22 8.16 -14.66
CA GLU A 176 -8.93 7.80 -16.05
C GLU A 176 -10.25 7.52 -16.79
N LEU A 177 -10.43 8.14 -17.97
CA LEU A 177 -11.60 7.93 -18.82
C LEU A 177 -11.63 6.50 -19.44
N GLY A 178 -10.46 5.96 -19.78
CA GLY A 178 -10.29 4.73 -20.55
C GLY A 178 -10.10 3.43 -19.76
N MET A 179 -9.69 3.50 -18.48
CA MET A 179 -9.28 2.36 -17.64
C MET A 179 -8.02 1.59 -18.10
N ALA A 180 -7.28 2.08 -19.11
CA ALA A 180 -6.12 1.38 -19.64
C ALA A 180 -4.97 1.37 -18.61
N THR A 181 -4.62 2.52 -18.05
CA THR A 181 -3.58 2.65 -17.04
C THR A 181 -3.94 1.91 -15.75
N PHE A 182 -5.20 1.98 -15.31
CA PHE A 182 -5.67 1.20 -14.16
C PHE A 182 -5.47 -0.31 -14.37
N ARG A 183 -5.80 -0.82 -15.56
CA ARG A 183 -5.65 -2.25 -15.89
C ARG A 183 -4.19 -2.66 -16.06
N GLU A 184 -3.37 -1.83 -16.69
CA GLU A 184 -1.94 -2.07 -16.86
C GLU A 184 -1.22 -2.12 -15.50
N GLN A 185 -1.46 -1.13 -14.63
CA GLN A 185 -0.92 -1.10 -13.27
C GLN A 185 -1.27 -2.39 -12.50
N LEU A 186 -2.55 -2.77 -12.52
CA LEU A 186 -3.00 -3.97 -11.83
C LEU A 186 -2.40 -5.24 -12.43
N ASN A 187 -2.28 -5.34 -13.76
CA ASN A 187 -1.68 -6.50 -14.42
C ASN A 187 -0.20 -6.65 -14.06
N ASP A 188 0.56 -5.56 -14.06
CA ASP A 188 2.00 -5.58 -13.72
C ASP A 188 2.22 -6.00 -12.27
N LEU A 189 1.44 -5.44 -11.34
CA LEU A 189 1.52 -5.80 -9.92
C LEU A 189 1.09 -7.24 -9.66
N THR A 190 0.06 -7.71 -10.35
CA THR A 190 -0.49 -9.06 -10.14
C THR A 190 0.24 -10.15 -10.93
N ALA A 191 1.20 -9.80 -11.80
CA ALA A 191 2.05 -10.77 -12.48
C ALA A 191 2.87 -11.61 -11.47
N LEU A 192 3.31 -11.00 -10.37
CA LEU A 192 4.00 -11.70 -9.29
C LEU A 192 3.05 -12.58 -8.47
N ILE A 193 1.81 -12.13 -8.23
CA ILE A 193 0.78 -12.92 -7.55
C ILE A 193 0.47 -14.22 -8.31
N ARG A 194 0.45 -14.18 -9.65
CA ARG A 194 0.22 -15.38 -10.48
C ARG A 194 1.33 -16.43 -10.40
N ARG A 195 2.55 -16.00 -10.05
CA ARG A 195 3.72 -16.89 -9.94
C ARG A 195 3.92 -17.40 -8.51
N HIS A 196 3.49 -16.63 -7.51
CA HIS A 196 3.59 -16.98 -6.10
C HIS A 196 2.65 -18.13 -5.74
N GLN A 197 3.15 -19.18 -5.11
CA GLN A 197 2.34 -20.34 -4.71
C GLN A 197 1.79 -20.19 -3.29
N GLY A 198 2.49 -19.44 -2.43
CA GLY A 198 2.14 -19.27 -1.03
C GLY A 198 1.03 -18.25 -0.75
N PRO A 199 0.91 -17.87 0.54
CA PRO A 199 0.07 -16.78 1.03
C PRO A 199 0.22 -15.48 0.24
N VAL A 200 -0.91 -14.81 -0.02
CA VAL A 200 -0.93 -13.50 -0.67
C VAL A 200 -1.84 -12.55 0.11
N ILE A 201 -1.38 -11.31 0.25
CA ILE A 201 -2.18 -10.17 0.67
C ILE A 201 -2.11 -9.11 -0.43
N LEU A 202 -3.25 -8.62 -0.90
CA LEU A 202 -3.38 -7.51 -1.83
C LEU A 202 -4.28 -6.46 -1.20
N ALA A 203 -3.73 -5.29 -0.87
CA ALA A 203 -4.47 -4.28 -0.13
C ALA A 203 -4.06 -2.84 -0.45
N GLY A 204 -4.94 -1.90 -0.09
CA GLY A 204 -4.69 -0.47 -0.17
C GLY A 204 -5.91 0.31 -0.66
N ASP A 205 -5.67 1.50 -1.20
CA ASP A 205 -6.69 2.38 -1.77
C ASP A 205 -6.81 2.13 -3.28
N PHE A 206 -7.90 1.48 -3.69
CA PHE A 206 -8.16 1.14 -5.08
C PHE A 206 -8.92 2.24 -5.83
N ASN A 207 -9.35 3.30 -5.16
CA ASN A 207 -10.21 4.34 -5.73
C ASN A 207 -11.40 3.73 -6.52
N THR A 208 -12.10 2.77 -5.93
CA THR A 208 -13.18 1.93 -6.52
C THR A 208 -14.54 2.63 -6.56
N TRP A 209 -14.54 3.93 -6.86
CA TRP A 209 -15.72 4.81 -6.82
C TRP A 209 -16.75 4.59 -7.94
N SER A 210 -16.56 3.62 -8.85
CA SER A 210 -17.51 3.33 -9.95
C SER A 210 -17.69 1.84 -10.23
N ASP A 211 -18.85 1.49 -10.78
CA ASP A 211 -19.25 0.13 -11.16
C ASP A 211 -18.24 -0.54 -12.10
N LYS A 212 -17.69 0.23 -13.06
CA LYS A 212 -16.69 -0.28 -14.00
C LYS A 212 -15.43 -0.71 -13.26
N ARG A 213 -14.97 0.06 -12.27
CA ARG A 213 -13.77 -0.24 -11.47
C ARG A 213 -14.01 -1.45 -10.59
N GLU A 214 -15.13 -1.47 -9.87
CA GLU A 214 -15.54 -2.58 -9.03
C GLU A 214 -15.67 -3.88 -9.83
N PHE A 215 -16.34 -3.85 -10.99
CA PHE A 215 -16.45 -5.02 -11.86
C PHE A 215 -15.09 -5.59 -12.28
N TRP A 216 -14.17 -4.72 -12.72
CA TRP A 216 -12.83 -5.16 -13.13
C TRP A 216 -12.00 -5.67 -11.95
N LEU A 217 -12.10 -5.03 -10.79
CA LEU A 217 -11.43 -5.47 -9.58
C LEU A 217 -11.95 -6.84 -9.16
N ASN A 218 -13.27 -7.03 -9.09
CA ASN A 218 -13.92 -8.30 -8.75
C ASN A 218 -13.51 -9.43 -9.70
N LYS A 219 -13.43 -9.13 -11.00
CA LYS A 219 -12.92 -10.09 -11.99
C LYS A 219 -11.46 -10.48 -11.71
N LEU A 220 -10.60 -9.49 -11.46
CA LEU A 220 -9.18 -9.71 -11.20
C LEU A 220 -8.94 -10.52 -9.92
N VAL A 221 -9.59 -10.15 -8.81
CA VAL A 221 -9.43 -10.88 -7.54
C VAL A 221 -9.96 -12.30 -7.65
N GLY A 222 -11.06 -12.51 -8.39
CA GLY A 222 -11.58 -13.84 -8.71
C GLY A 222 -10.60 -14.69 -9.53
N GLU A 223 -9.99 -14.12 -10.58
CA GLU A 223 -8.95 -14.80 -11.37
C GLU A 223 -7.71 -15.17 -10.56
N LEU A 224 -7.40 -14.39 -9.51
CA LEU A 224 -6.28 -14.62 -8.61
C LEU A 224 -6.63 -15.54 -7.42
N GLY A 225 -7.89 -15.98 -7.31
CA GLY A 225 -8.36 -16.80 -6.19
C GLY A 225 -8.29 -16.06 -4.84
N LEU A 226 -8.41 -14.75 -4.84
CA LEU A 226 -8.39 -13.91 -3.64
C LEU A 226 -9.82 -13.71 -3.11
N GLN A 227 -9.95 -13.67 -1.79
CA GLN A 227 -11.17 -13.31 -1.08
C GLN A 227 -10.99 -11.99 -0.32
N GLU A 228 -12.08 -11.26 -0.11
CA GLU A 228 -12.05 -9.96 0.58
C GLU A 228 -12.24 -10.13 2.09
N ALA A 229 -11.42 -9.43 2.88
CA ALA A 229 -11.64 -9.25 4.31
C ALA A 229 -12.59 -8.06 4.51
N ILE A 230 -13.86 -8.35 4.77
CA ILE A 230 -14.93 -7.35 4.89
C ILE A 230 -15.20 -7.08 6.39
N PRO A 231 -14.94 -5.86 6.89
CA PRO A 231 -15.25 -5.48 8.28
C PRO A 231 -16.77 -5.50 8.58
N VAL A 232 -17.12 -5.80 9.83
CA VAL A 232 -18.51 -5.67 10.33
C VAL A 232 -18.51 -4.97 11.70
N PRO A 233 -19.10 -3.77 11.84
CA PRO A 233 -19.69 -2.95 10.77
C PRO A 233 -18.64 -2.47 9.76
N ASP A 234 -19.06 -2.29 8.51
CA ASP A 234 -18.19 -1.73 7.46
C ASP A 234 -18.21 -0.20 7.54
N LEU A 235 -17.18 0.36 8.18
CA LEU A 235 -16.99 1.81 8.29
C LEU A 235 -15.91 2.31 7.34
N ARG A 236 -15.50 1.53 6.34
CA ARG A 236 -14.49 1.98 5.37
C ARG A 236 -14.94 3.26 4.68
N ARG A 237 -13.97 4.06 4.25
CA ARG A 237 -14.27 5.29 3.51
C ARG A 237 -14.96 4.94 2.20
N THR A 238 -16.12 5.56 1.95
CA THR A 238 -16.86 5.38 0.72
C THR A 238 -16.88 6.62 -0.17
N ALA A 239 -16.90 6.42 -1.49
CA ALA A 239 -17.35 7.43 -2.46
C ALA A 239 -18.47 6.85 -3.33
N PHE A 240 -19.52 7.64 -3.57
CA PHE A 240 -20.74 7.19 -4.28
C PHE A 240 -21.32 5.88 -3.73
N GLY A 241 -21.24 5.68 -2.41
CA GLY A 241 -21.74 4.48 -1.72
C GLY A 241 -20.85 3.24 -1.83
N ARG A 242 -19.63 3.35 -2.36
CA ARG A 242 -18.69 2.24 -2.56
C ARG A 242 -17.43 2.40 -1.71
N PRO A 243 -16.94 1.36 -1.02
CA PRO A 243 -15.68 1.43 -0.30
C PRO A 243 -14.53 1.69 -1.27
N LEU A 244 -13.54 2.48 -0.86
CA LEU A 244 -12.35 2.80 -1.66
C LEU A 244 -11.16 1.90 -1.31
N ASP A 245 -11.06 1.55 -0.04
CA ASP A 245 -9.99 0.74 0.53
C ASP A 245 -10.41 -0.73 0.59
N HIS A 246 -9.51 -1.62 0.21
CA HIS A 246 -9.76 -3.06 0.22
C HIS A 246 -8.56 -3.84 0.78
N LEU A 247 -8.87 -4.99 1.37
CA LEU A 247 -7.92 -5.99 1.84
C LEU A 247 -8.35 -7.35 1.30
N TYR A 248 -7.59 -7.88 0.35
CA TYR A 248 -7.80 -9.19 -0.24
C TYR A 248 -6.70 -10.16 0.18
N TYR A 249 -7.04 -11.43 0.32
CA TYR A 249 -6.09 -12.46 0.76
C TYR A 249 -6.41 -13.83 0.15
N ARG A 250 -5.42 -14.73 0.15
CA ARG A 250 -5.60 -16.19 -0.06
C ARG A 250 -4.54 -16.97 0.70
N ASN A 251 -4.79 -18.26 0.90
CA ASN A 251 -3.92 -19.20 1.62
C ASN A 251 -3.55 -18.72 3.04
N LEU A 252 -4.47 -17.99 3.67
CA LEU A 252 -4.41 -17.50 5.05
C LEU A 252 -5.81 -17.63 5.64
N ASP A 253 -5.89 -17.89 6.93
CA ASP A 253 -7.15 -17.85 7.67
C ASP A 253 -7.34 -16.46 8.28
N LEU A 254 -8.45 -15.80 7.97
CA LEU A 254 -8.81 -14.52 8.56
C LEU A 254 -9.35 -14.74 9.98
N VAL A 255 -8.60 -14.25 10.97
CA VAL A 255 -8.95 -14.38 12.40
C VAL A 255 -9.87 -13.26 12.83
N GLU A 256 -9.53 -12.02 12.46
CA GLU A 256 -10.34 -10.85 12.76
C GLU A 256 -10.18 -9.79 11.66
N VAL A 257 -11.21 -8.98 11.46
CA VAL A 257 -11.17 -7.79 10.60
C VAL A 257 -12.04 -6.68 11.18
N SER A 258 -11.53 -5.45 11.17
CA SER A 258 -12.28 -4.27 11.58
C SER A 258 -11.88 -3.04 10.76
N SER A 259 -12.75 -2.04 10.73
CA SER A 259 -12.41 -0.71 10.24
C SER A 259 -12.94 0.32 11.24
N PRO A 260 -12.14 0.71 12.25
CA PRO A 260 -12.60 1.67 13.24
C PRO A 260 -12.76 3.06 12.63
N ALA A 261 -13.79 3.79 13.07
CA ALA A 261 -13.97 5.19 12.69
C ALA A 261 -12.93 6.07 13.39
N THR A 262 -12.27 6.95 12.64
CA THR A 262 -11.28 7.89 13.16
C THR A 262 -11.29 9.18 12.35
N ASP A 263 -10.77 10.27 12.92
CA ASP A 263 -10.52 11.55 12.25
C ASP A 263 -9.03 11.81 11.99
N ALA A 264 -8.16 10.85 12.34
CA ALA A 264 -6.71 10.88 12.12
C ALA A 264 -6.32 10.79 10.63
N SER A 265 -7.25 10.43 9.76
CA SER A 265 -7.18 10.54 8.31
C SER A 265 -8.58 10.85 7.74
N ASP A 266 -8.70 11.15 6.45
CA ASP A 266 -10.01 11.15 5.77
C ASP A 266 -10.47 9.74 5.34
N HIS A 267 -9.61 8.74 5.53
CA HIS A 267 -9.92 7.32 5.42
C HIS A 267 -9.88 6.65 6.79
N ASN A 268 -10.73 5.62 6.99
CA ASN A 268 -10.65 4.74 8.15
C ASN A 268 -9.69 3.58 7.84
N PRO A 269 -8.83 3.17 8.79
CA PRO A 269 -7.92 2.04 8.57
C PRO A 269 -8.70 0.74 8.42
N ILE A 270 -8.15 -0.24 7.71
CA ILE A 270 -8.57 -1.64 7.77
C ILE A 270 -7.54 -2.36 8.64
N MET A 271 -7.99 -2.96 9.72
CA MET A 271 -7.17 -3.78 10.62
C MET A 271 -7.59 -5.23 10.48
N ALA A 272 -6.63 -6.15 10.37
CA ALA A 272 -6.93 -7.57 10.35
C ALA A 272 -5.85 -8.39 11.05
N ARG A 273 -6.22 -9.57 11.55
CA ARG A 273 -5.26 -10.63 11.89
C ARG A 273 -5.47 -11.83 10.99
N PHE A 274 -4.34 -12.41 10.60
CA PHE A 274 -4.30 -13.63 9.83
C PHE A 274 -3.56 -14.72 10.60
N SER A 275 -3.97 -15.96 10.40
CA SER A 275 -3.22 -17.15 10.76
C SER A 275 -2.72 -17.86 9.51
N ALA A 276 -1.48 -18.32 9.54
CA ALA A 276 -0.91 -19.23 8.56
C ALA A 276 -1.72 -20.53 8.55
N GLN A 277 -2.14 -20.96 7.36
CA GLN A 277 -2.77 -22.27 7.20
C GLN A 277 -1.77 -23.38 7.53
N ALA A 278 -2.26 -24.55 7.91
CA ALA A 278 -1.41 -25.72 8.00
C ALA A 278 -1.00 -26.12 6.58
N ILE A 279 0.29 -26.34 6.35
CA ILE A 279 0.73 -26.98 5.12
C ILE A 279 0.16 -28.40 5.15
N THR A 280 -0.80 -28.68 4.27
CA THR A 280 -1.25 -30.06 4.06
C THR A 280 -0.15 -30.74 3.25
N PRO A 281 0.51 -31.79 3.76
CA PRO A 281 1.61 -32.47 3.09
C PRO A 281 1.18 -33.18 1.80
#